data_AF-A0A838B1J1-F1
#
_entry.id   AF-A0A838B1J1-F1
#
_cell.length_a   1.000
_cell.length_b   1.000
_cell.length_c   1.000
_cell.angle_alpha   90.00
_cell.angle_beta   90.00
_cell.angle_gamma   90.00
#
_symmetry.space_group_name_H-M   'P 1'
#
loop_
_entity.id
_entity.type
_entity.pdbx_description
1 polymer ?
#
loop_
_entity_poly.entity_id
_entity_poly.type
_entity_poly.pdbx_seq_one_letter_code
_entity_poly.pdbx_strand_id
1 'polypeptide(L)'
;MPVTQGSGNPDWTRDEALLALDLLYRNGKPIDRRHSDAIELSNVLRVAGIYPRAGRKDNFRNADGVALKMQNLLSAIAASRPQALPLQCRTTFRLWLQ
;
A
#
# COMPACT_ATOMS: atom_id res chain seq x y z
N MET A 1 20.44 -7.58 -0.81
CA MET A 1 19.14 -7.60 -1.53
C MET A 1 19.36 -6.95 -2.89
N PRO A 2 18.93 -7.52 -4.02
CA PRO A 2 19.12 -6.88 -5.32
C PRO A 2 18.37 -5.56 -5.37
N VAL A 3 19.07 -4.49 -5.73
CA VAL A 3 18.49 -3.17 -5.92
C VAL A 3 17.74 -3.20 -7.24
N THR A 4 16.43 -3.38 -7.21
CA THR A 4 15.62 -3.29 -8.42
C THR A 4 15.66 -1.83 -8.87
N GLN A 5 16.09 -1.59 -10.12
CA GLN A 5 15.93 -0.28 -10.73
C GLN A 5 14.42 -0.02 -10.78
N GLY A 6 13.95 0.95 -9.99
CA GLY A 6 12.55 1.38 -10.02
C GLY A 6 12.17 1.75 -11.45
N SER A 7 10.88 1.70 -11.79
CA SER A 7 10.34 1.83 -13.16
C SER A 7 10.64 3.18 -13.86
N GLY A 8 11.46 4.03 -13.25
CA GLY A 8 11.73 5.41 -13.66
C GLY A 8 10.48 6.29 -13.61
N ASN A 9 9.48 5.88 -12.82
CA ASN A 9 8.32 6.69 -12.51
C ASN A 9 8.64 7.48 -11.24
N PRO A 10 8.21 8.75 -11.13
CA PRO A 10 8.45 9.54 -9.93
C PRO A 10 7.81 8.89 -8.69
N ASP A 11 8.39 9.22 -7.54
CA ASP A 11 7.91 8.75 -6.24
C ASP A 11 6.44 9.11 -6.00
N TRP A 12 5.78 8.31 -5.17
CA TRP A 12 4.42 8.61 -4.71
C TRP A 12 4.46 9.81 -3.78
N THR A 13 3.72 10.86 -4.14
CA THR A 13 3.51 12.00 -3.25
C THR A 13 2.60 11.60 -2.09
N ARG A 14 2.61 12.42 -1.03
CA ARG A 14 1.77 12.20 0.15
C ARG A 14 0.29 12.16 -0.20
N ASP A 15 -0.18 13.08 -1.03
CA ASP A 15 -1.59 13.18 -1.43
C ASP A 15 -2.06 11.95 -2.22
N GLU A 16 -1.24 11.48 -3.16
CA GLU A 16 -1.54 10.26 -3.91
C GLU A 16 -1.58 9.03 -3.00
N ALA A 17 -0.65 8.94 -2.02
CA ALA A 17 -0.64 7.87 -1.03
C ALA A 17 -1.87 7.93 -0.10
N LEU A 18 -2.32 9.13 0.27
CA LEU A 18 -3.51 9.32 1.09
C LEU A 18 -4.78 8.88 0.35
N LEU A 19 -4.91 9.19 -0.94
CA LEU A 19 -6.04 8.73 -1.75
C LEU A 19 -6.06 7.20 -1.89
N ALA A 20 -4.90 6.57 -2.10
CA ALA A 20 -4.80 5.11 -2.12
C ALA A 20 -5.14 4.49 -0.75
N LEU A 21 -4.75 5.14 0.34
CA LEU A 21 -5.06 4.72 1.70
C LEU A 21 -6.56 4.82 2.00
N ASP A 22 -7.19 5.92 1.61
CA ASP A 22 -8.63 6.12 1.75
C ASP A 22 -9.41 5.03 0.99
N LEU A 23 -8.99 4.71 -0.24
CA LEU A 23 -9.57 3.62 -1.01
C LEU A 23 -9.45 2.26 -0.31
N LEU A 24 -8.29 1.99 0.30
CA LEU A 24 -8.04 0.77 1.07
C LEU A 24 -8.98 0.69 2.30
N TYR A 25 -9.17 1.78 3.03
CA TYR A 25 -10.06 1.80 4.19
C TYR A 25 -11.54 1.68 3.81
N ARG A 26 -11.97 2.29 2.70
CA ARG A 26 -13.35 2.17 2.21
C ARG A 26 -13.70 0.73 1.81
N ASN A 27 -12.78 0.06 1.13
CA ASN A 27 -12.98 -1.32 0.68
C ASN A 27 -12.66 -2.36 1.77
N GLY A 28 -11.91 -2.00 2.80
CA GLY A 28 -11.48 -2.90 3.89
C GLY A 28 -10.48 -3.98 3.47
N LYS A 29 -10.19 -4.10 2.17
CA LYS A 29 -9.25 -5.06 1.58
C LYS A 29 -8.53 -4.41 0.39
N PRO A 30 -7.29 -4.85 0.08
CA PRO A 30 -6.62 -4.41 -1.14
C PRO A 30 -7.40 -4.90 -2.35
N ILE A 31 -7.73 -3.99 -3.26
CA ILE A 31 -8.46 -4.31 -4.48
C ILE A 31 -7.51 -4.63 -5.62
N ASP A 32 -7.97 -5.47 -6.54
CA ASP A 32 -7.23 -5.82 -7.74
C ASP A 32 -7.22 -4.68 -8.77
N ARG A 33 -6.23 -4.73 -9.66
CA ARG A 33 -6.09 -3.84 -10.83
C ARG A 33 -7.31 -3.80 -11.76
N ARG A 34 -8.17 -4.82 -11.72
CA ARG A 34 -9.39 -4.91 -12.54
C ARG A 34 -10.61 -4.29 -11.88
N HIS A 35 -10.52 -3.90 -10.63
CA HIS A 35 -11.63 -3.30 -9.90
C HIS A 35 -11.91 -1.89 -10.44
N SER A 36 -13.18 -1.52 -10.56
CA SER A 36 -13.63 -0.19 -11.02
C SER A 36 -12.94 0.93 -10.26
N ASP A 37 -12.90 0.81 -8.94
CA ASP A 37 -12.32 1.79 -8.03
C ASP A 37 -10.81 2.02 -8.26
N ALA A 38 -10.06 0.96 -8.60
CA ALA A 38 -8.63 1.08 -8.90
C ALA A 38 -8.41 1.85 -10.21
N ILE A 39 -9.27 1.60 -11.21
CA ILE A 39 -9.25 2.28 -12.51
C ILE A 39 -9.67 3.74 -12.35
N GLU A 40 -10.71 4.00 -11.56
CA GLU A 40 -11.19 5.35 -11.27
C GLU A 40 -10.12 6.16 -10.55
N LEU A 41 -9.51 5.61 -9.51
CA LEU A 41 -8.41 6.28 -8.81
C LEU A 41 -7.22 6.54 -9.74
N SER A 42 -6.84 5.57 -10.57
CA SER A 42 -5.82 5.75 -11.62
C SER A 42 -6.16 6.95 -12.54
N ASN A 43 -7.39 7.06 -13.00
CA ASN A 43 -7.84 8.17 -13.83
C ASN A 43 -7.79 9.51 -13.09
N VAL A 44 -8.28 9.56 -11.85
CA VAL A 44 -8.23 10.76 -10.99
C VAL A 44 -6.79 11.22 -10.80
N LEU A 45 -5.86 10.33 -10.46
CA LEU A 45 -4.45 10.67 -10.24
C LEU A 45 -3.78 11.22 -11.52
N ARG A 46 -4.15 10.67 -12.69
CA ARG A 46 -3.66 11.15 -13.99
C ARG A 46 -4.19 12.55 -14.32
N VAL A 47 -5.45 12.83 -14.00
CA VAL A 47 -6.13 14.11 -14.30
C VAL A 47 -5.76 15.20 -13.30
N ALA A 48 -5.67 14.88 -12.01
CA ALA A 48 -5.53 15.84 -10.89
C ALA A 48 -4.26 16.70 -10.94
N GLY A 49 -3.26 16.36 -11.78
CA GLY A 49 -2.12 17.25 -11.99
C GLY A 49 -1.13 17.33 -10.81
N ILE A 50 -1.29 16.50 -9.78
CA ILE A 50 -0.48 16.52 -8.54
C ILE A 50 1.02 16.46 -8.83
N TYR A 51 1.43 15.69 -9.85
CA TYR A 51 2.79 15.68 -10.38
C TYR A 51 2.86 16.39 -11.74
N PRO A 52 3.93 17.14 -12.07
CA PRO A 52 4.09 17.77 -13.38
C PRO A 52 3.82 16.82 -14.55
N ARG A 53 3.23 17.32 -15.64
CA ARG A 53 3.01 16.50 -16.85
C ARG A 53 4.33 16.16 -17.56
N ALA A 54 5.35 17.00 -17.38
CA ALA A 54 6.69 16.77 -17.91
C ALA A 54 7.33 15.53 -17.24
N GLY A 55 7.62 14.50 -18.04
CA GLY A 55 8.27 13.26 -17.56
C GLY A 55 7.31 12.13 -17.14
N ARG A 56 6.00 12.28 -17.35
CA ARG A 56 5.07 11.16 -17.14
C ARG A 56 5.27 10.10 -18.22
N LYS A 57 5.50 8.85 -17.81
CA LYS A 57 5.47 7.69 -18.72
C LYS A 57 4.03 7.23 -18.94
N ASP A 58 3.79 6.43 -19.97
CA ASP A 58 2.48 5.86 -20.29
C ASP A 58 1.88 5.04 -19.12
N ASN A 59 2.74 4.33 -18.39
CA ASN A 59 2.38 3.57 -17.19
C ASN A 59 2.28 4.41 -15.90
N PHE A 60 2.33 5.74 -15.99
CA PHE A 60 2.22 6.62 -14.81
C PHE A 60 0.89 6.38 -14.10
N ARG A 61 0.97 6.02 -12.81
CA ARG A 61 -0.18 5.78 -11.91
C ARG A 61 -1.28 4.91 -12.53
N ASN A 62 -0.89 3.84 -13.23
CA ASN A 62 -1.85 2.85 -13.74
C ASN A 62 -2.52 2.07 -12.59
N ALA A 63 -3.62 1.36 -12.91
CA ALA A 63 -4.35 0.56 -11.94
C ALA A 63 -3.47 -0.51 -11.26
N ASP A 64 -2.51 -1.13 -11.97
CA ASP A 64 -1.54 -2.06 -11.38
C ASP A 64 -0.69 -1.38 -10.29
N GLY A 65 -0.19 -0.18 -10.55
CA GLY A 65 0.60 0.60 -9.62
C GLY A 65 -0.20 1.05 -8.40
N VAL A 66 -1.48 1.38 -8.58
CA VAL A 66 -2.42 1.66 -7.49
C VAL A 66 -2.61 0.42 -6.61
N ALA A 67 -2.89 -0.74 -7.22
CA ALA A 67 -3.07 -2.00 -6.52
C ALA A 67 -1.82 -2.40 -5.71
N LEU A 68 -0.64 -2.30 -6.33
CA LEU A 68 0.63 -2.57 -5.66
C LEU A 68 0.88 -1.58 -4.50
N LYS A 69 0.57 -0.29 -4.69
CA LYS A 69 0.75 0.71 -3.63
C LYS A 69 -0.15 0.42 -2.43
N MET A 70 -1.40 0.01 -2.66
CA MET A 70 -2.29 -0.40 -1.58
C MET A 70 -1.77 -1.61 -0.81
N GLN A 71 -1.22 -2.63 -1.49
CA GLN A 71 -0.60 -3.79 -0.83
C GLN A 71 0.60 -3.36 0.04
N ASN A 72 1.44 -2.46 -0.47
CA ASN A 72 2.56 -1.91 0.31
C ASN A 72 2.09 -1.13 1.55
N LEU A 73 1.04 -0.31 1.42
CA LEU A 73 0.44 0.41 2.54
C LEU A 73 -0.16 -0.55 3.57
N LEU A 74 -0.90 -1.56 3.13
CA LEU A 74 -1.46 -2.57 4.00
C LEU A 74 -0.37 -3.33 4.76
N SER A 75 0.71 -3.72 4.08
CA SER A 75 1.86 -4.41 4.69
C SER A 75 2.52 -3.53 5.76
N ALA A 76 2.73 -2.24 5.47
CA ALA A 76 3.28 -1.30 6.45
C ALA A 76 2.36 -1.14 7.68
N ILE A 77 1.04 -1.06 7.49
CA ILE A 77 0.07 -0.97 8.59
C ILE A 77 0.07 -2.28 9.39
N ALA A 78 0.03 -3.43 8.73
CA ALA A 78 0.04 -4.73 9.39
C ALA A 78 1.33 -4.95 10.20
N ALA A 79 2.48 -4.53 9.69
CA ALA A 79 3.76 -4.58 10.41
C ALA A 79 3.79 -3.66 11.64
N SER A 80 3.10 -2.51 11.58
CA SER A 80 2.99 -1.58 12.72
C SER A 80 1.99 -2.03 13.78
N ARG A 81 1.06 -2.94 13.44
CA ARG A 81 0.19 -3.54 14.44
C ARG A 81 1.02 -4.57 15.22
N PRO A 82 1.12 -4.46 16.56
CA PRO A 82 1.68 -5.56 17.33
C PRO A 82 0.80 -6.77 17.02
N GLN A 83 1.37 -7.73 16.30
CA GLN A 83 0.71 -9.00 16.07
C GLN A 83 0.35 -9.50 17.46
N ALA A 84 -0.96 -9.69 17.72
CA ALA A 84 -1.40 -10.34 18.93
C ALA A 84 -0.58 -11.62 19.03
N LEU A 85 0.35 -11.63 19.99
CA LEU A 85 1.24 -12.74 20.25
C LEU A 85 0.36 -13.99 20.29
N PRO A 86 0.75 -15.09 19.62
CA PRO A 86 -0.07 -16.28 19.61
C PRO A 86 -0.37 -16.68 21.07
N LEU A 87 -1.63 -17.00 21.37
CA LEU A 87 -2.17 -17.36 22.69
C LEU A 87 -1.55 -18.63 23.31
N GLN A 88 -0.40 -19.09 22.82
CA GLN A 88 0.35 -20.25 23.30
C GLN A 88 1.50 -19.84 24.23
N CYS A 89 1.20 -18.99 25.22
CA CYS A 89 2.02 -18.84 26.43
C CYS A 89 1.10 -18.72 27.65
N ARG A 90 0.22 -19.72 27.87
CA ARG A 90 -0.60 -19.80 29.09
C ARG A 90 -0.17 -20.90 30.08
N THR A 91 1.01 -21.49 29.87
CA THR A 91 1.54 -22.54 30.76
C THR A 91 3.07 -22.54 30.89
N THR A 92 3.71 -21.37 31.01
CA THR A 92 5.15 -21.34 31.38
C THR A 92 5.47 -20.17 32.31
N PHE A 93 4.78 -20.10 33.45
CA PHE A 93 5.17 -19.23 34.56
C PHE A 93 5.24 -19.98 35.90
N ARG A 94 5.63 -21.26 35.86
CA ARG A 94 5.81 -22.10 37.07
C ARG A 94 7.11 -22.89 37.03
N LEU A 95 8.21 -22.28 36.58
CA LEU A 95 9.57 -22.86 36.65
C LEU A 95 10.67 -21.82 36.95
N TRP A 96 10.31 -20.67 37.52
CA TRP A 96 11.27 -19.64 37.96
C TRP A 96 11.05 -19.26 39.43
N LEU A 97 10.85 -20.27 40.28
CA LEU A 97 11.00 -20.13 41.73
C LEU A 97 11.28 -21.50 42.34
N GLN A 98 12.53 -21.95 42.17
CA GLN A 98 13.20 -22.86 43.10
C GLN A 98 14.70 -22.57 43.09
#